data_AF-A0A7C0VSU4-F1
#
_entry.id   AF-A0A7C0VSU4-F1
#
_cell.length_a   1.000
_cell.length_b   1.000
_cell.length_c   1.000
_cell.angle_alpha   90.00
_cell.angle_beta   90.00
_cell.angle_gamma   90.00
#
_symmetry.space_group_name_H-M   'P 1'
#
loop_
_entity.id
_entity.type
_entity.pdbx_description
1 polymer ?
#
loop_
_entity_poly.entity_id
_entity_poly.type
_entity_poly.pdbx_seq_one_letter_code
_entity_poly.pdbx_strand_id
1 'polypeptide(L)'
;MAEGVTAEKLAKEFKAISISEFFERNRHLLGYDNPTKALITVVKEMVDNSLDATHDAGILPRIWVEVKEVGVDRIRIKVKDNGPGVVDKQIPFAFGRLLYGTRFHKLRQTRGMHGLGVKGAVLYAQLTTGKPTTIISSTGNGKTSYYELMINVAKNEPKIIKHEITDGKVWHGLQVEMEIEGRYVEGKRSVFEYLKETAIMNPYAHITFKGPNGRIDFPRVVNKLPPLPREIKPHPHGVELGMLQRMLSVTKSKTLIAFLMNEFSRVGRTSALAVCKKARIHPNVDPKQLGLRETERLFKAIQVTNFLRPPTDCLSPVGEDMLVRGLKKEIPAEFFTAITRQPEVYRGMPFVVEAAIAYGGSLPNKTEIMRFANKVPLLYQAGDCAITKAIQSIDWSRYGLKQA
;
A
#
# COMPACT_ATOMS: atom_id res chain seq x y z
N MET A 1 13.29 -31.78 45.62
CA MET A 1 12.27 -30.83 45.15
C MET A 1 12.98 -29.81 44.27
N ALA A 2 12.62 -29.72 42.98
CA ALA A 2 13.21 -28.72 42.11
C ALA A 2 12.72 -27.33 42.55
N GLU A 3 13.65 -26.45 42.95
CA GLU A 3 13.32 -25.07 43.33
C GLU A 3 12.66 -24.38 42.13
N GLY A 4 11.38 -24.02 42.29
CA GLY A 4 10.64 -23.27 41.29
C GLY A 4 11.28 -21.90 41.05
N VAL A 5 11.38 -21.50 39.79
CA VAL A 5 11.91 -20.20 39.40
C VAL A 5 10.98 -19.10 39.93
N THR A 6 11.51 -18.15 40.71
CA THR A 6 10.74 -17.03 41.27
C THR A 6 10.31 -16.05 40.18
N ALA A 7 9.18 -15.37 40.39
CA ALA A 7 8.65 -14.36 39.45
C ALA A 7 9.67 -13.25 39.13
N GLU A 8 10.56 -12.91 40.07
CA GLU A 8 11.63 -11.93 39.90
C GLU A 8 12.79 -12.43 39.02
N LYS A 9 13.07 -13.75 39.04
CA LYS A 9 14.02 -14.38 38.11
C LYS A 9 13.43 -14.43 36.70
N LEU A 10 12.15 -14.78 36.57
CA LEU A 10 11.42 -14.71 35.30
C LEU A 10 11.33 -13.26 34.77
N ALA A 11 11.11 -12.27 35.65
CA ALA A 11 11.07 -10.85 35.30
C ALA A 11 12.38 -10.35 34.66
N LYS A 12 13.53 -10.86 35.13
CA LYS A 12 14.86 -10.53 34.58
C LYS A 12 15.13 -11.16 33.21
N GLU A 13 14.36 -12.17 32.82
CA GLU A 13 14.46 -12.81 31.50
C GLU A 13 13.65 -12.08 30.42
N PHE A 14 12.74 -11.17 30.78
CA PHE A 14 12.02 -10.36 29.80
C PHE A 14 12.98 -9.42 29.08
N LYS A 15 13.27 -9.72 27.82
CA LYS A 15 14.03 -8.86 26.92
C LYS A 15 13.09 -8.26 25.88
N ALA A 16 13.19 -6.96 25.67
CA ALA A 16 12.54 -6.30 24.56
C ALA A 16 13.20 -6.78 23.25
N ILE A 17 12.39 -7.26 22.32
CA ILE A 17 12.85 -7.73 21.02
C ILE A 17 13.08 -6.50 20.13
N SER A 18 14.26 -6.40 19.50
CA SER A 18 14.54 -5.34 18.55
C SER A 18 13.69 -5.50 17.29
N ILE A 19 13.48 -4.43 16.53
CA ILE A 19 12.73 -4.53 15.27
C ILE A 19 13.42 -5.48 14.27
N SER A 20 14.75 -5.65 14.37
CA SER A 20 15.52 -6.63 13.58
C SER A 20 15.10 -8.04 13.91
N GLU A 21 15.08 -8.36 15.19
CA GLU A 21 14.80 -9.70 15.68
C GLU A 21 13.32 -10.02 15.45
N PHE A 22 12.43 -9.02 15.51
CA PHE A 22 11.06 -9.16 15.03
C PHE A 22 11.01 -9.46 13.53
N PHE A 23 11.75 -8.73 12.70
CA PHE A 23 11.75 -8.93 11.25
C PHE A 23 12.36 -10.29 10.85
N GLU A 24 13.46 -10.70 11.49
CA GLU A 24 14.11 -12.00 11.27
C GLU A 24 13.22 -13.17 11.66
N ARG A 25 12.54 -13.08 12.81
CA ARG A 25 11.61 -14.12 13.25
C ARG A 25 10.29 -14.11 12.47
N ASN A 26 9.91 -12.98 11.89
CA ASN A 26 8.62 -12.79 11.22
C ASN A 26 8.72 -12.41 9.74
N ARG A 27 9.77 -12.83 9.03
CA ARG A 27 9.96 -12.55 7.57
C ARG A 27 8.71 -12.89 6.75
N HIS A 28 8.02 -13.96 7.13
CA HIS A 28 6.79 -14.43 6.49
C HIS A 28 5.63 -13.44 6.60
N LEU A 29 5.51 -12.67 7.69
CA LEU A 29 4.45 -11.65 7.86
C LEU A 29 4.61 -10.49 6.89
N LEU A 30 5.83 -10.28 6.38
CA LEU A 30 6.18 -9.14 5.55
C LEU A 30 6.37 -9.52 4.08
N GLY A 31 6.07 -10.77 3.71
CA GLY A 31 6.14 -11.25 2.34
C GLY A 31 7.53 -11.69 1.89
N TYR A 32 8.46 -11.93 2.82
CA TYR A 32 9.83 -12.39 2.58
C TYR A 32 10.02 -13.87 2.96
N ASP A 33 8.97 -14.67 2.79
CA ASP A 33 8.92 -16.08 3.21
C ASP A 33 9.80 -17.01 2.35
N ASN A 34 10.00 -16.71 1.07
CA ASN A 34 10.92 -17.44 0.20
C ASN A 34 11.61 -16.52 -0.81
N PRO A 35 12.77 -16.90 -1.38
CA PRO A 35 13.58 -16.04 -2.27
C PRO A 35 12.83 -15.53 -3.52
N THR A 36 11.91 -16.33 -4.06
CA THR A 36 11.10 -15.94 -5.22
C THR A 36 10.07 -14.87 -4.86
N LYS A 37 9.34 -15.06 -3.76
CA LYS A 37 8.35 -14.10 -3.27
C LYS A 37 9.02 -12.83 -2.77
N ALA A 38 10.18 -12.94 -2.12
CA ALA A 38 10.97 -11.80 -1.69
C ALA A 38 11.31 -10.87 -2.87
N LEU A 39 11.80 -11.43 -3.99
CA LEU A 39 12.07 -10.67 -5.22
C LEU A 39 10.84 -9.89 -5.70
N ILE A 40 9.68 -10.56 -5.77
CA ILE A 40 8.42 -9.93 -6.21
C ILE A 40 7.97 -8.85 -5.23
N THR A 41 8.04 -9.11 -3.92
CA THR A 41 7.72 -8.13 -2.89
C THR A 41 8.59 -6.88 -3.03
N VAL A 42 9.89 -7.02 -3.24
CA VAL A 42 10.81 -5.89 -3.41
C VAL A 42 10.47 -5.08 -4.66
N VAL A 43 10.29 -5.73 -5.81
CA VAL A 43 9.91 -5.03 -7.06
C VAL A 43 8.55 -4.36 -6.90
N LYS A 44 7.57 -5.05 -6.31
CA LYS A 44 6.24 -4.54 -6.06
C LYS A 44 6.27 -3.26 -5.23
N GLU A 45 6.94 -3.29 -4.08
CA GLU A 45 7.00 -2.13 -3.19
C GLU A 45 7.70 -0.93 -3.85
N MET A 46 8.70 -1.14 -4.70
CA MET A 46 9.33 -0.05 -5.44
C MET A 46 8.41 0.52 -6.54
N VAL A 47 7.82 -0.34 -7.37
CA VAL A 47 6.93 0.07 -8.47
C VAL A 47 5.68 0.76 -7.95
N ASP A 48 5.06 0.24 -6.89
CA ASP A 48 3.87 0.84 -6.26
C ASP A 48 4.18 2.25 -5.73
N ASN A 49 5.34 2.43 -5.10
CA ASN A 49 5.76 3.74 -4.60
C ASN A 49 6.05 4.73 -5.75
N SER A 50 6.67 4.28 -6.84
CA SER A 50 6.89 5.11 -8.03
C SER A 50 5.58 5.52 -8.70
N LEU A 51 4.60 4.61 -8.80
CA LEU A 51 3.25 4.91 -9.32
C LEU A 51 2.49 5.89 -8.42
N ASP A 52 2.56 5.72 -7.10
CA ASP A 52 1.94 6.66 -6.16
C ASP A 52 2.59 8.05 -6.25
N ALA A 53 3.92 8.13 -6.29
CA ALA A 53 4.65 9.40 -6.32
C ALA A 53 4.41 10.20 -7.61
N THR A 54 4.36 9.51 -8.75
CA THR A 54 4.04 10.13 -10.04
C THR A 54 2.58 10.57 -10.11
N HIS A 55 1.65 9.75 -9.61
CA HIS A 55 0.23 10.10 -9.58
C HIS A 55 -0.03 11.31 -8.67
N ASP A 56 0.50 11.32 -7.43
CA ASP A 56 0.38 12.44 -6.49
C ASP A 56 0.96 13.76 -7.07
N ALA A 57 2.00 13.68 -7.92
CA ALA A 57 2.60 14.82 -8.60
C ALA A 57 1.90 15.22 -9.92
N GLY A 58 0.88 14.47 -10.36
CA GLY A 58 0.22 14.71 -11.65
C GLY A 58 1.09 14.39 -12.88
N ILE A 59 2.13 13.58 -12.71
CA ILE A 59 3.08 13.20 -13.76
C ILE A 59 2.67 11.85 -14.36
N LEU A 60 2.64 11.74 -15.69
CA LEU A 60 2.40 10.45 -16.35
C LEU A 60 3.59 9.49 -16.12
N PRO A 61 3.38 8.33 -15.46
CA PRO A 61 4.48 7.49 -14.98
C PRO A 61 5.32 6.90 -16.12
N ARG A 62 6.64 7.01 -16.00
CA ARG A 62 7.64 6.23 -16.73
C ARG A 62 8.52 5.54 -15.69
N ILE A 63 8.47 4.21 -15.68
CA ILE A 63 9.17 3.39 -14.70
C ILE A 63 10.07 2.42 -15.44
N TRP A 64 11.34 2.34 -15.03
CA TRP A 64 12.31 1.37 -15.52
C TRP A 64 12.63 0.41 -14.40
N VAL A 65 12.45 -0.89 -14.65
CA VAL A 65 12.73 -1.98 -13.71
C VAL A 65 13.79 -2.87 -14.34
N GLU A 66 14.94 -2.99 -13.70
CA GLU A 66 16.03 -3.88 -14.11
C GLU A 66 16.26 -4.93 -13.01
N VAL A 67 16.27 -6.20 -13.42
CA VAL A 67 16.51 -7.36 -12.55
C VAL A 67 17.65 -8.15 -13.17
N LYS A 68 18.79 -8.21 -12.48
CA LYS A 68 20.01 -8.86 -12.96
C LYS A 68 20.52 -9.87 -11.93
N GLU A 69 20.79 -11.08 -12.37
CA GLU A 69 21.48 -12.09 -11.56
C GLU A 69 22.96 -11.74 -11.47
N VAL A 70 23.48 -11.66 -10.24
CA VAL A 70 24.87 -11.24 -9.96
C VAL A 70 25.68 -12.32 -9.24
N GLY A 71 25.05 -13.44 -8.88
CA GLY A 71 25.68 -14.59 -8.23
C GLY A 71 24.63 -15.66 -7.88
N VAL A 72 25.06 -16.71 -7.18
CA VAL A 72 24.17 -17.79 -6.72
C VAL A 72 23.12 -17.22 -5.76
N ASP A 73 21.84 -17.36 -6.13
CA ASP A 73 20.68 -16.81 -5.43
C ASP A 73 20.83 -15.31 -5.07
N ARG A 74 21.62 -14.54 -5.85
CA ARG A 74 21.79 -13.10 -5.65
C ARG A 74 21.31 -12.30 -6.85
N ILE A 75 20.40 -11.38 -6.57
CA ILE A 75 19.77 -10.55 -7.59
C ILE A 75 19.97 -9.08 -7.25
N ARG A 76 20.41 -8.33 -8.25
CA ARG A 76 20.45 -6.89 -8.23
C ARG A 76 19.20 -6.33 -8.88
N ILE A 77 18.49 -5.50 -8.13
CA ILE A 77 17.25 -4.87 -8.57
C ILE A 77 17.51 -3.37 -8.63
N LYS A 78 17.13 -2.76 -9.74
CA LYS A 78 17.22 -1.33 -9.96
C LYS A 78 15.89 -0.83 -10.49
N VAL A 79 15.25 0.07 -9.76
CA VAL A 79 14.02 0.73 -10.18
C VAL A 79 14.26 2.22 -10.30
N LYS A 80 13.91 2.79 -11.45
CA LYS A 80 13.97 4.22 -11.71
C LYS A 80 12.61 4.73 -12.13
N ASP A 81 12.25 5.93 -11.69
CA ASP A 81 11.04 6.62 -12.13
C ASP A 81 11.31 8.06 -12.56
N ASN A 82 10.30 8.68 -13.16
CA ASN A 82 10.23 10.10 -13.49
C ASN A 82 9.32 10.87 -12.53
N GLY A 83 9.21 10.45 -11.27
CA GLY A 83 8.42 11.13 -10.26
C GLY A 83 8.99 12.49 -9.85
N PRO A 84 8.45 13.14 -8.82
CA PRO A 84 8.97 14.42 -8.31
C PRO A 84 10.34 14.30 -7.63
N GLY A 85 10.83 13.07 -7.40
CA GLY A 85 11.98 12.80 -6.56
C GLY A 85 11.68 12.98 -5.07
N VAL A 86 12.71 12.76 -4.25
CA VAL A 86 12.67 12.95 -2.80
C VAL A 86 13.68 14.02 -2.42
N VAL A 87 13.26 14.97 -1.57
CA VAL A 87 14.14 16.02 -1.03
C VAL A 87 15.28 15.37 -0.26
N ASP A 88 16.51 15.80 -0.56
CA ASP A 88 17.77 15.29 0.02
C ASP A 88 17.69 14.94 1.51
N LYS A 89 17.33 15.92 2.35
CA LYS A 89 17.21 15.78 3.81
C LYS A 89 16.20 14.72 4.28
N GLN A 90 15.24 14.35 3.43
CA GLN A 90 14.20 13.36 3.75
C GLN A 90 14.55 11.94 3.30
N ILE A 91 15.53 11.77 2.40
CA ILE A 91 15.92 10.45 1.87
C ILE A 91 16.29 9.48 2.99
N PRO A 92 17.15 9.83 3.97
CA PRO A 92 17.50 8.90 5.04
C PRO A 92 16.28 8.43 5.84
N PHE A 93 15.32 9.31 6.13
CA PHE A 93 14.14 8.95 6.90
C PHE A 93 13.10 8.16 6.09
N ALA A 94 12.95 8.48 4.80
CA ALA A 94 12.03 7.78 3.90
C ALA A 94 12.40 6.31 3.72
N PHE A 95 13.70 5.99 3.65
CA PHE A 95 14.20 4.63 3.40
C PHE A 95 14.77 3.93 4.63
N GLY A 96 15.18 4.69 5.65
CA GLY A 96 15.95 4.16 6.78
C GLY A 96 15.25 4.16 8.15
N ARG A 97 14.02 4.69 8.25
CA ARG A 97 13.25 4.73 9.52
C ARG A 97 11.92 3.99 9.40
N LEU A 98 11.80 2.83 10.02
CA LEU A 98 10.57 2.02 9.98
C LEU A 98 9.39 2.76 10.61
N LEU A 99 8.19 2.53 10.07
CA LEU A 99 6.94 3.18 10.48
C LEU A 99 6.93 4.73 10.39
N TYR A 100 7.87 5.30 9.65
CA TYR A 100 7.90 6.73 9.32
C TYR A 100 7.17 7.04 8.01
N GLY A 101 6.15 7.89 8.01
CA GLY A 101 5.54 8.29 6.74
C GLY A 101 4.29 9.12 6.89
N THR A 102 3.94 9.81 5.81
CA THR A 102 2.77 10.69 5.75
C THR A 102 1.45 9.93 5.56
N ARG A 103 1.51 8.62 5.29
CA ARG A 103 0.35 7.76 4.97
C ARG A 103 -0.40 7.20 6.18
N PHE A 104 0.17 7.26 7.38
CA PHE A 104 -0.42 6.66 8.60
C PHE A 104 -1.59 7.44 9.19
N HIS A 105 -1.68 8.74 8.89
CA HIS A 105 -2.66 9.64 9.51
C HIS A 105 -3.78 10.07 8.57
N LYS A 106 -3.70 9.67 7.30
CA LYS A 106 -4.60 10.12 6.23
C LYS A 106 -5.47 8.97 5.76
N LEU A 107 -6.78 9.10 5.91
CA LEU A 107 -7.72 8.15 5.29
C LEU A 107 -7.96 8.60 3.84
N ARG A 108 -7.15 8.05 2.93
CA ARG A 108 -7.34 8.14 1.48
C ARG A 108 -6.90 6.83 0.85
N GLN A 109 -7.44 6.48 -0.32
CA GLN A 109 -6.98 5.31 -1.04
C GLN A 109 -5.50 5.45 -1.44
N THR A 110 -4.67 4.46 -1.11
CA THR A 110 -3.27 4.33 -1.54
C THR A 110 -2.96 2.88 -1.88
N ARG A 111 -1.92 2.64 -2.69
CA ARG A 111 -1.43 1.28 -2.99
C ARG A 111 -0.82 0.62 -1.76
N GLY A 112 0.01 1.36 -1.02
CA GLY A 112 0.64 0.91 0.24
C GLY A 112 0.00 1.51 1.50
N MET A 113 -0.24 0.67 2.53
CA MET A 113 -0.96 1.04 3.77
C MET A 113 -0.09 1.04 5.04
N HIS A 114 0.91 0.16 5.16
CA HIS A 114 1.57 -0.12 6.45
C HIS A 114 2.88 0.65 6.71
N GLY A 115 3.34 1.49 5.77
CA GLY A 115 4.60 2.27 5.84
C GLY A 115 5.87 1.46 6.17
N LEU A 116 5.80 0.14 5.96
CA LEU A 116 6.88 -0.84 6.02
C LEU A 116 7.46 -1.15 4.63
N GLY A 117 6.79 -0.78 3.54
CA GLY A 117 7.06 -1.22 2.16
C GLY A 117 8.53 -1.24 1.74
N VAL A 118 9.03 -0.12 1.19
CA VAL A 118 10.41 -0.04 0.68
C VAL A 118 11.47 -0.26 1.76
N LYS A 119 11.15 0.02 3.02
CA LYS A 119 12.08 -0.12 4.14
C LYS A 119 12.28 -1.58 4.53
N GLY A 120 11.24 -2.39 4.39
CA GLY A 120 11.33 -3.83 4.50
C GLY A 120 12.23 -4.40 3.40
N ALA A 121 12.19 -3.83 2.20
CA ALA A 121 13.10 -4.21 1.12
C ALA A 121 14.56 -3.83 1.43
N VAL A 122 14.81 -2.61 1.93
CA VAL A 122 16.13 -2.16 2.40
C VAL A 122 16.65 -3.07 3.52
N LEU A 123 15.80 -3.39 4.51
CA LEU A 123 16.17 -4.26 5.62
C LEU A 123 16.46 -5.69 5.14
N TYR A 124 15.63 -6.22 4.23
CA TYR A 124 15.86 -7.54 3.64
C TYR A 124 17.17 -7.60 2.85
N ALA A 125 17.45 -6.59 2.02
CA ALA A 125 18.72 -6.45 1.30
C ALA A 125 19.92 -6.44 2.25
N GLN A 126 19.84 -5.64 3.31
CA GLN A 126 20.88 -5.53 4.32
C GLN A 126 21.10 -6.84 5.09
N LEU A 127 20.03 -7.53 5.51
CA LEU A 127 20.13 -8.76 6.29
C LEU A 127 20.61 -9.96 5.47
N THR A 128 20.33 -9.98 4.17
CA THR A 128 20.70 -11.09 3.29
C THR A 128 22.06 -10.90 2.62
N THR A 129 22.41 -9.69 2.19
CA THR A 129 23.64 -9.43 1.44
C THR A 129 24.68 -8.62 2.20
N GLY A 130 24.30 -7.94 3.29
CA GLY A 130 25.16 -7.02 4.03
C GLY A 130 25.48 -5.71 3.28
N LYS A 131 24.96 -5.51 2.06
CA LYS A 131 25.27 -4.35 1.23
C LYS A 131 24.30 -3.18 1.49
N PRO A 132 24.76 -1.92 1.36
CA PRO A 132 23.90 -0.76 1.44
C PRO A 132 22.97 -0.68 0.23
N THR A 133 21.83 -0.02 0.41
CA THR A 133 20.93 0.36 -0.70
C THR A 133 21.40 1.69 -1.30
N THR A 134 21.57 1.72 -2.62
CA THR A 134 21.95 2.93 -3.35
C THR A 134 20.70 3.69 -3.79
N ILE A 135 20.64 4.98 -3.47
CA ILE A 135 19.51 5.85 -3.79
C ILE A 135 20.03 7.09 -4.52
N ILE A 136 19.44 7.37 -5.68
CA ILE A 136 19.75 8.56 -6.48
C ILE A 136 18.45 9.33 -6.68
N SER A 137 18.42 10.59 -6.30
CA SER A 137 17.21 11.43 -6.36
C SER A 137 17.53 12.80 -6.94
N SER A 138 16.62 13.34 -7.74
CA SER A 138 16.64 14.74 -8.16
C SER A 138 15.23 15.31 -8.20
N THR A 139 15.08 16.58 -7.82
CA THR A 139 13.80 17.28 -7.76
C THR A 139 13.63 18.32 -8.88
N GLY A 140 14.45 18.25 -9.93
CA GLY A 140 14.41 19.22 -11.04
C GLY A 140 15.16 20.52 -10.78
N ASN A 141 15.94 20.61 -9.69
CA ASN A 141 16.72 21.80 -9.33
C ASN A 141 18.17 21.79 -9.90
N GLY A 142 18.48 20.86 -10.81
CA GLY A 142 19.83 20.67 -11.34
C GLY A 142 20.81 19.95 -10.40
N LYS A 143 20.36 19.56 -9.20
CA LYS A 143 21.16 18.80 -8.23
C LYS A 143 20.72 17.35 -8.18
N THR A 144 21.68 16.44 -8.10
CA THR A 144 21.43 15.01 -7.91
C THR A 144 22.06 14.56 -6.60
N SER A 145 21.21 14.09 -5.69
CA SER A 145 21.62 13.50 -4.42
C SER A 145 21.88 12.01 -4.58
N TYR A 146 23.06 11.56 -4.16
CA TYR A 146 23.46 10.15 -4.11
C TYR A 146 23.61 9.71 -2.66
N TYR A 147 22.99 8.60 -2.30
CA TYR A 147 23.09 7.99 -0.97
C TYR A 147 23.41 6.50 -1.06
N GLU A 148 24.27 6.03 -0.17
CA GLU A 148 24.34 4.63 0.24
C GLU A 148 23.82 4.53 1.67
N LEU A 149 22.71 3.83 1.84
CA LEU A 149 21.95 3.80 3.09
C LEU A 149 21.84 2.38 3.64
N MET A 150 21.99 2.28 4.96
CA MET A 150 21.67 1.12 5.77
C MET A 150 20.71 1.52 6.90
N ILE A 151 20.11 0.55 7.57
CA ILE A 151 19.25 0.75 8.74
C ILE A 151 20.02 0.30 9.98
N ASN A 152 20.17 1.19 10.97
CA ASN A 152 20.55 0.78 12.31
C ASN A 152 19.33 0.15 12.99
N VAL A 153 19.29 -1.18 13.00
CA VAL A 153 18.10 -1.91 13.40
C VAL A 153 17.84 -1.89 14.92
N ALA A 154 18.88 -1.65 15.73
CA ALA A 154 18.73 -1.50 17.18
C ALA A 154 18.03 -0.19 17.55
N LYS A 155 18.33 0.90 16.83
CA LYS A 155 17.78 2.25 17.08
C LYS A 155 16.60 2.61 16.19
N ASN A 156 16.33 1.83 15.13
CA ASN A 156 15.40 2.19 14.06
C ASN A 156 15.72 3.56 13.43
N GLU A 157 16.99 3.76 13.11
CA GLU A 157 17.50 5.01 12.55
C GLU A 157 18.29 4.75 11.27
N PRO A 158 18.27 5.68 10.30
CA PRO A 158 19.11 5.57 9.12
C PRO A 158 20.59 5.63 9.48
N LYS A 159 21.38 4.75 8.86
CA LYS A 159 22.85 4.80 8.86
C LYS A 159 23.32 5.16 7.45
N ILE A 160 23.82 6.38 7.28
CA ILE A 160 24.36 6.87 6.01
C ILE A 160 25.80 6.36 5.89
N ILE A 161 26.08 5.58 4.86
CA ILE A 161 27.43 5.08 4.54
C ILE A 161 28.15 6.08 3.65
N LYS A 162 27.44 6.60 2.64
CA LYS A 162 27.97 7.58 1.70
C LYS A 162 26.86 8.58 1.31
N HIS A 163 27.21 9.85 1.19
CA HIS A 163 26.34 10.92 0.69
C HIS A 163 27.14 11.88 -0.16
N GLU A 164 26.69 12.10 -1.39
CA GLU A 164 27.28 13.05 -2.33
C GLU A 164 26.17 13.83 -3.03
N ILE A 165 26.40 15.11 -3.29
CA ILE A 165 25.52 15.94 -4.10
C ILE A 165 26.33 16.40 -5.31
N THR A 166 25.80 16.14 -6.50
CA THR A 166 26.41 16.53 -7.76
C THR A 166 25.53 17.54 -8.47
N ASP A 167 26.13 18.64 -8.93
CA ASP A 167 25.49 19.55 -9.87
C ASP A 167 25.57 18.92 -11.27
N GLY A 168 24.45 18.87 -11.97
CA GLY A 168 24.36 18.14 -13.22
C GLY A 168 23.15 18.54 -14.06
N LYS A 169 22.76 17.63 -14.96
CA LYS A 169 21.61 17.84 -15.83
C LYS A 169 20.34 18.00 -14.99
N VAL A 170 19.45 18.90 -15.41
CA VAL A 170 18.13 19.04 -14.81
C VAL A 170 17.29 17.82 -15.16
N TRP A 171 16.95 17.02 -14.15
CA TRP A 171 15.99 15.92 -14.25
C TRP A 171 15.22 15.81 -12.94
N HIS A 172 14.10 15.08 -12.95
CA HIS A 172 13.35 14.77 -11.75
C HIS A 172 13.04 13.27 -11.71
N GLY A 173 13.07 12.71 -10.51
CA GLY A 173 12.77 11.31 -10.28
C GLY A 173 13.63 10.68 -9.20
N LEU A 174 13.42 9.39 -9.03
CA LEU A 174 14.09 8.58 -8.04
C LEU A 174 14.61 7.31 -8.70
N GLN A 175 15.81 6.88 -8.31
CA GLN A 175 16.37 5.59 -8.65
C GLN A 175 16.82 4.90 -7.36
N VAL A 176 16.40 3.66 -7.18
CA VAL A 176 16.76 2.82 -6.04
C VAL A 176 17.39 1.54 -6.59
N GLU A 177 18.54 1.19 -6.05
CA GLU A 177 19.29 -0.01 -6.41
C GLU A 177 19.66 -0.78 -5.14
N MET A 178 19.37 -2.09 -5.12
CA MET A 178 19.70 -2.97 -4.00
C MET A 178 20.03 -4.37 -4.49
N GLU A 179 20.89 -5.06 -3.74
CA GLU A 179 21.19 -6.48 -3.92
C GLU A 179 20.47 -7.27 -2.84
N ILE A 180 19.75 -8.32 -3.24
CA ILE A 180 19.02 -9.20 -2.33
C ILE A 180 19.37 -10.65 -2.60
N GLU A 181 19.19 -11.50 -1.59
CA GLU A 181 19.03 -12.93 -1.83
C GLU A 181 17.66 -13.15 -2.48
N GLY A 182 17.62 -13.79 -3.64
CA GLY A 182 16.41 -13.90 -4.44
C GLY A 182 16.57 -14.86 -5.59
N ARG A 183 15.46 -15.41 -6.07
CA ARG A 183 15.43 -16.30 -7.22
C ARG A 183 14.44 -15.82 -8.27
N TYR A 184 14.94 -15.56 -9.48
CA TYR A 184 14.09 -15.27 -10.61
C TYR A 184 13.43 -16.57 -11.11
N VAL A 185 12.13 -16.52 -11.35
CA VAL A 185 11.38 -17.64 -11.92
C VAL A 185 10.45 -17.11 -12.99
N GLU A 186 10.17 -17.96 -13.96
CA GLU A 186 9.17 -17.70 -15.00
C GLU A 186 7.80 -18.29 -14.63
N GLY A 187 6.74 -17.76 -15.24
CA GLY A 187 5.36 -18.21 -15.05
C GLY A 187 4.50 -17.25 -14.23
N LYS A 188 3.37 -17.74 -13.72
CA LYS A 188 2.29 -16.90 -13.12
C LYS A 188 2.67 -16.15 -11.85
N ARG A 189 3.73 -16.58 -11.16
CA ARG A 189 4.25 -15.94 -9.94
C ARG A 189 5.63 -15.36 -10.21
N SER A 190 5.78 -14.69 -11.35
CA SER A 190 7.02 -14.04 -11.77
C SER A 190 6.92 -12.53 -11.63
N VAL A 191 8.08 -11.88 -11.64
CA VAL A 191 8.17 -10.41 -11.73
C VAL A 191 7.53 -9.91 -13.03
N PHE A 192 7.67 -10.66 -14.12
CA PHE A 192 7.06 -10.31 -15.39
C PHE A 192 5.54 -10.25 -15.29
N GLU A 193 4.91 -11.28 -14.73
CA GLU A 193 3.44 -11.31 -14.59
C GLU A 193 2.96 -10.16 -13.71
N TYR A 194 3.64 -9.88 -12.60
CA TYR A 194 3.36 -8.71 -11.76
C TYR A 194 3.35 -7.40 -12.57
N LEU A 195 4.38 -7.16 -13.38
CA LEU A 195 4.50 -5.94 -14.19
C LEU A 195 3.46 -5.90 -15.30
N LYS A 196 3.10 -7.04 -15.89
CA LYS A 196 2.02 -7.15 -16.87
C LYS A 196 0.66 -6.81 -16.25
N GLU A 197 0.29 -7.41 -15.12
CA GLU A 197 -0.96 -7.06 -14.41
C GLU A 197 -0.97 -5.58 -14.00
N THR A 198 0.18 -5.06 -13.57
CA THR A 198 0.35 -3.63 -13.21
C THR A 198 0.15 -2.73 -14.44
N ALA A 199 0.67 -3.11 -15.60
CA ALA A 199 0.52 -2.35 -16.85
C ALA A 199 -0.93 -2.33 -17.35
N ILE A 200 -1.68 -3.43 -17.15
CA ILE A 200 -3.13 -3.51 -17.45
C ILE A 200 -3.90 -2.56 -16.53
N MET A 201 -3.64 -2.61 -15.23
CA MET A 201 -4.35 -1.80 -14.24
C MET A 201 -4.01 -0.30 -14.36
N ASN A 202 -2.85 0.02 -14.93
CA ASN A 202 -2.34 1.39 -15.08
C ASN A 202 -2.04 1.68 -16.57
N PRO A 203 -3.07 1.81 -17.44
CA PRO A 203 -2.88 2.00 -18.89
C PRO A 203 -2.18 3.32 -19.26
N TYR A 204 -2.09 4.25 -18.29
CA TYR A 204 -1.38 5.52 -18.39
C TYR A 204 0.11 5.44 -18.05
N ALA A 205 0.57 4.33 -17.48
CA ALA A 205 1.97 4.11 -17.14
C ALA A 205 2.73 3.49 -18.32
N HIS A 206 3.96 3.93 -18.52
CA HIS A 206 4.93 3.24 -19.36
C HIS A 206 5.92 2.53 -18.43
N ILE A 207 5.97 1.21 -18.52
CA ILE A 207 6.88 0.39 -17.72
C ILE A 207 7.86 -0.31 -18.66
N THR A 208 9.16 -0.10 -18.46
CA THR A 208 10.22 -0.84 -19.16
C THR A 208 10.79 -1.87 -18.19
N PHE A 209 10.73 -3.14 -18.53
CA PHE A 209 11.34 -4.23 -17.78
C PHE A 209 12.57 -4.77 -18.51
N LYS A 210 13.71 -4.82 -17.82
CA LYS A 210 14.92 -5.49 -18.29
C LYS A 210 15.20 -6.67 -17.35
N GLY A 211 14.75 -7.85 -17.76
CA GLY A 211 14.97 -9.09 -17.03
C GLY A 211 16.16 -9.88 -17.58
N PRO A 212 16.39 -11.09 -17.05
CA PRO A 212 17.43 -12.01 -17.54
C PRO A 212 17.25 -12.36 -19.04
N ASN A 213 16.01 -12.46 -19.50
CA ASN A 213 15.67 -12.88 -20.87
C ASN A 213 15.62 -11.73 -21.88
N GLY A 214 15.94 -10.50 -21.46
CA GLY A 214 15.95 -9.33 -22.32
C GLY A 214 15.02 -8.22 -21.85
N ARG A 215 14.78 -7.28 -22.77
CA ARG A 215 14.01 -6.06 -22.52
C ARG A 215 12.59 -6.21 -23.06
N ILE A 216 11.63 -5.84 -22.22
CA ILE A 216 10.20 -5.80 -22.55
C ILE A 216 9.69 -4.40 -22.19
N ASP A 217 9.01 -3.75 -23.11
CA ASP A 217 8.41 -2.44 -22.91
C ASP A 217 6.87 -2.57 -22.89
N PHE A 218 6.24 -2.03 -21.86
CA PHE A 218 4.80 -1.91 -21.72
C PHE A 218 4.40 -0.44 -21.95
N PRO A 219 4.17 0.00 -23.20
CA PRO A 219 3.95 1.41 -23.53
C PRO A 219 2.61 1.94 -22.99
N ARG A 220 2.51 3.21 -22.60
CA ARG A 220 1.19 3.75 -22.21
C ARG A 220 0.25 3.84 -23.41
N VAL A 221 -1.04 3.64 -23.17
CA VAL A 221 -2.12 3.79 -24.18
C VAL A 221 -3.07 4.94 -23.84
N VAL A 222 -2.97 5.51 -22.64
CA VAL A 222 -3.76 6.65 -22.18
C VAL A 222 -2.83 7.76 -21.66
N ASN A 223 -3.10 9.01 -22.03
CA ASN A 223 -2.35 10.18 -21.54
C ASN A 223 -3.15 11.00 -20.52
N LYS A 224 -3.97 10.32 -19.72
CA LYS A 224 -4.85 10.91 -18.70
C LYS A 224 -4.72 10.11 -17.41
N LEU A 225 -4.43 10.81 -16.31
CA LEU A 225 -4.39 10.21 -14.98
C LEU A 225 -5.82 10.10 -14.39
N PRO A 226 -6.08 9.08 -13.56
CA PRO A 226 -7.31 9.01 -12.78
C PRO A 226 -7.35 10.13 -11.74
N PRO A 227 -8.53 10.52 -11.25
CA PRO A 227 -8.65 11.57 -10.24
C PRO A 227 -7.90 11.20 -8.97
N LEU A 228 -7.29 12.19 -8.32
CA LEU A 228 -6.60 11.98 -7.05
C LEU A 228 -7.60 11.75 -5.92
N PRO A 229 -7.39 10.72 -5.08
CA PRO A 229 -8.23 10.50 -3.92
C PRO A 229 -7.99 11.61 -2.89
N ARG A 230 -9.08 12.14 -2.32
CA ARG A 230 -9.04 13.18 -1.30
C ARG A 230 -8.91 12.56 0.09
N GLU A 231 -8.25 13.28 0.98
CA GLU A 231 -8.17 12.88 2.38
C GLU A 231 -9.51 13.16 3.07
N ILE A 232 -10.02 12.14 3.76
CA ILE A 232 -11.27 12.24 4.54
C ILE A 232 -11.02 11.98 6.02
N LYS A 233 -11.93 12.48 6.84
CA LYS A 233 -11.97 12.16 8.28
C LYS A 233 -12.62 10.80 8.50
N PRO A 234 -12.28 10.09 9.59
CA PRO A 234 -12.89 8.82 9.92
C PRO A 234 -14.41 8.94 10.03
N HIS A 235 -15.12 7.95 9.51
CA HIS A 235 -16.57 7.86 9.65
C HIS A 235 -16.91 7.28 11.04
N PRO A 236 -17.93 7.77 11.76
CA PRO A 236 -18.26 7.30 13.10
C PRO A 236 -18.46 5.78 13.22
N HIS A 237 -19.15 5.14 12.27
CA HIS A 237 -19.35 3.68 12.26
C HIS A 237 -18.06 2.87 12.05
N GLY A 238 -16.99 3.48 11.53
CA GLY A 238 -15.74 2.77 11.24
C GLY A 238 -14.67 2.91 12.30
N VAL A 239 -14.93 3.68 13.35
CA VAL A 239 -13.99 3.83 14.47
C VAL A 239 -14.21 2.69 15.45
N GLU A 240 -13.12 2.16 16.01
CA GLU A 240 -13.10 1.19 17.11
C GLU A 240 -12.90 1.88 18.45
N LEU A 241 -13.24 1.22 19.55
CA LEU A 241 -13.16 1.79 20.90
C LEU A 241 -11.76 2.32 21.24
N GLY A 242 -10.71 1.56 20.94
CA GLY A 242 -9.32 1.98 21.21
C GLY A 242 -8.87 3.19 20.37
N MET A 243 -9.37 3.29 19.14
CA MET A 243 -9.14 4.47 18.29
C MET A 243 -9.89 5.69 18.84
N LEU A 244 -11.15 5.52 19.26
CA LEU A 244 -11.94 6.58 19.89
C LEU A 244 -11.25 7.12 21.14
N GLN A 245 -10.75 6.25 22.02
CA GLN A 245 -10.00 6.64 23.22
C GLN A 245 -8.77 7.49 22.89
N ARG A 246 -8.02 7.09 21.86
CA ARG A 246 -6.85 7.86 21.40
C ARG A 246 -7.25 9.20 20.80
N MET A 247 -8.34 9.26 20.04
CA MET A 247 -8.85 10.51 19.49
C MET A 247 -9.27 11.47 20.60
N LEU A 248 -9.94 10.96 21.64
CA LEU A 248 -10.36 11.76 22.81
C LEU A 248 -9.16 12.33 23.58
N SER A 249 -8.05 11.59 23.72
CA SER A 249 -6.86 12.07 24.44
C SER A 249 -6.04 13.10 23.65
N VAL A 250 -6.00 13.00 22.33
CA VAL A 250 -5.17 13.86 21.45
C VAL A 250 -5.91 15.08 20.93
N THR A 251 -7.25 15.08 20.92
CA THR A 251 -8.04 16.17 20.32
C THR A 251 -7.73 17.54 20.92
N LYS A 252 -7.89 18.57 20.08
CA LYS A 252 -7.81 19.98 20.48
C LYS A 252 -9.19 20.56 20.86
N SER A 253 -10.26 19.80 20.64
CA SER A 253 -11.62 20.24 20.91
C SER A 253 -11.88 20.33 22.42
N LYS A 254 -12.44 21.45 22.89
CA LYS A 254 -12.75 21.70 24.31
C LYS A 254 -14.12 21.14 24.74
N THR A 255 -14.97 20.76 23.77
CA THR A 255 -16.31 20.23 24.04
C THR A 255 -16.56 18.96 23.24
N LEU A 256 -17.38 18.07 23.78
CA LEU A 256 -17.73 16.81 23.12
C LEU A 256 -18.47 17.01 21.79
N ILE A 257 -19.34 18.02 21.69
CA ILE A 257 -19.98 18.36 20.41
C ILE A 257 -18.92 18.75 19.37
N ALA A 258 -18.00 19.65 19.74
CA ALA A 258 -16.97 20.11 18.82
C ALA A 258 -16.08 18.95 18.38
N PHE A 259 -15.74 18.04 19.30
CA PHE A 259 -15.00 16.81 18.98
C PHE A 259 -15.74 15.97 17.92
N LEU A 260 -17.02 15.66 18.14
CA LEU A 260 -17.80 14.84 17.21
C LEU A 260 -17.94 15.49 15.82
N MET A 261 -18.05 16.82 15.74
CA MET A 261 -18.16 17.54 14.47
C MET A 261 -16.81 17.71 13.76
N ASN A 262 -15.74 17.93 14.52
CA ASN A 262 -14.42 18.27 13.95
C ASN A 262 -13.59 17.04 13.61
N GLU A 263 -13.72 15.94 14.33
CA GLU A 263 -12.85 14.76 14.14
C GLU A 263 -13.47 13.73 13.20
N PHE A 264 -14.79 13.73 13.02
CA PHE A 264 -15.49 12.75 12.19
C PHE A 264 -16.03 13.35 10.89
N SER A 265 -16.10 12.53 9.84
CA SER A 265 -16.77 12.91 8.61
C SER A 265 -18.29 12.82 8.77
N ARG A 266 -19.02 13.74 8.12
CA ARG A 266 -20.48 13.70 7.97
C ARG A 266 -21.27 13.74 9.29
N VAL A 267 -20.69 14.32 10.35
CA VAL A 267 -21.37 14.57 11.62
C VAL A 267 -21.80 16.04 11.72
N GLY A 268 -23.10 16.28 11.70
CA GLY A 268 -23.69 17.59 11.96
C GLY A 268 -23.98 17.81 13.46
N ARG A 269 -24.37 19.04 13.81
CA ARG A 269 -24.74 19.41 15.19
C ARG A 269 -25.91 18.58 15.74
N THR A 270 -26.91 18.31 14.90
CA THR A 270 -28.09 17.50 15.28
C THR A 270 -27.72 16.06 15.61
N SER A 271 -26.93 15.40 14.75
CA SER A 271 -26.43 14.05 14.99
C SER A 271 -25.51 13.99 16.21
N ALA A 272 -24.62 14.97 16.38
CA ALA A 272 -23.73 15.04 17.56
C ALA A 272 -24.53 15.17 18.87
N LEU A 273 -25.56 16.03 18.91
CA LEU A 273 -26.45 16.15 20.06
C LEU A 273 -27.23 14.86 20.35
N ALA A 274 -27.68 14.16 19.30
CA ALA A 274 -28.36 12.87 19.44
C ALA A 274 -27.44 11.80 20.05
N VAL A 275 -26.17 11.77 19.64
CA VAL A 275 -25.14 10.89 20.23
C VAL A 275 -24.95 11.21 21.71
N CYS A 276 -24.74 12.47 22.08
CA CYS A 276 -24.57 12.88 23.48
C CYS A 276 -25.79 12.51 24.34
N LYS A 277 -27.01 12.71 23.81
CA LYS A 277 -28.26 12.36 24.49
C LYS A 277 -28.37 10.84 24.73
N LYS A 278 -28.07 10.02 23.73
CA LYS A 278 -28.06 8.55 23.85
C LYS A 278 -26.98 8.05 24.80
N ALA A 279 -25.80 8.68 24.77
CA ALA A 279 -24.69 8.35 25.66
C ALA A 279 -24.91 8.81 27.11
N ARG A 280 -25.90 9.70 27.34
CA ARG A 280 -26.14 10.39 28.62
C ARG A 280 -24.91 11.16 29.11
N ILE A 281 -24.24 11.86 28.18
CA ILE A 281 -23.07 12.69 28.46
C ILE A 281 -23.41 14.14 28.12
N HIS A 282 -23.04 15.06 29.01
CA HIS A 282 -23.33 16.48 28.78
C HIS A 282 -22.51 17.02 27.59
N PRO A 283 -23.10 17.76 26.64
CA PRO A 283 -22.44 18.03 25.37
C PRO A 283 -21.23 18.98 25.44
N ASN A 284 -21.13 19.73 26.55
CA ASN A 284 -20.04 20.68 26.82
C ASN A 284 -18.91 20.09 27.68
N VAL A 285 -18.94 18.79 27.96
CA VAL A 285 -17.86 18.11 28.70
C VAL A 285 -16.59 18.12 27.86
N ASP A 286 -15.45 18.27 28.53
CA ASP A 286 -14.13 18.14 27.90
C ASP A 286 -13.92 16.67 27.48
N PRO A 287 -13.70 16.40 26.17
CA PRO A 287 -13.43 15.05 25.66
C PRO A 287 -12.31 14.31 26.42
N LYS A 288 -11.31 15.03 26.95
CA LYS A 288 -10.15 14.44 27.63
C LYS A 288 -10.45 13.93 29.04
N GLN A 289 -11.53 14.41 29.65
CA GLN A 289 -11.92 14.03 31.00
C GLN A 289 -12.83 12.80 31.04
N LEU A 290 -13.22 12.27 29.87
CA LEU A 290 -14.12 11.11 29.80
C LEU A 290 -13.45 9.85 30.33
N GLY A 291 -14.11 9.20 31.30
CA GLY A 291 -13.66 7.90 31.81
C GLY A 291 -13.87 6.76 30.80
N LEU A 292 -13.31 5.59 31.10
CA LEU A 292 -13.44 4.39 30.26
C LEU A 292 -14.92 3.99 30.05
N ARG A 293 -15.71 3.98 31.13
CA ARG A 293 -17.15 3.64 31.08
C ARG A 293 -17.95 4.64 30.24
N GLU A 294 -17.59 5.91 30.31
CA GLU A 294 -18.26 6.97 29.53
C GLU A 294 -17.90 6.86 28.05
N THR A 295 -16.65 6.56 27.75
CA THR A 295 -16.17 6.32 26.39
C THR A 295 -16.86 5.10 25.76
N GLU A 296 -17.05 4.03 26.52
CA GLU A 296 -17.80 2.85 26.02
C GLU A 296 -19.27 3.18 25.73
N ARG A 297 -19.93 3.96 26.60
CA ARG A 297 -21.31 4.44 26.34
C ARG A 297 -21.37 5.32 25.10
N LEU A 298 -20.41 6.23 24.94
CA LEU A 298 -20.28 7.08 23.76
C LEU A 298 -20.10 6.25 22.49
N PHE A 299 -19.24 5.24 22.54
CA PHE A 299 -19.00 4.31 21.43
C PHE A 299 -20.27 3.56 21.02
N LYS A 300 -21.00 2.97 21.98
CA LYS A 300 -22.28 2.30 21.71
C LYS A 300 -23.31 3.28 21.13
N ALA A 301 -23.37 4.52 21.64
CA ALA A 301 -24.27 5.55 21.13
C ALA A 301 -23.96 5.96 19.69
N ILE A 302 -22.67 6.02 19.32
CA ILE A 302 -22.22 6.26 17.94
C ILE A 302 -22.72 5.13 17.03
N GLN A 303 -22.52 3.87 17.40
CA GLN A 303 -22.89 2.73 16.55
C GLN A 303 -24.40 2.65 16.28
N VAL A 304 -25.25 3.09 17.21
CA VAL A 304 -26.72 3.06 17.09
C VAL A 304 -27.28 4.35 16.45
N THR A 305 -26.45 5.34 16.15
CA THR A 305 -26.91 6.61 15.54
C THR A 305 -26.72 6.59 14.04
N ASN A 306 -27.77 6.98 13.30
CA ASN A 306 -27.69 7.08 11.85
C ASN A 306 -26.91 8.33 11.46
N PHE A 307 -25.84 8.14 10.70
CA PHE A 307 -25.07 9.20 10.07
C PHE A 307 -25.28 9.19 8.56
N LEU A 308 -25.01 10.33 7.93
CA LEU A 308 -24.96 10.40 6.47
C LEU A 308 -23.80 9.53 5.96
N ARG A 309 -23.99 8.91 4.79
CA ARG A 309 -22.94 8.10 4.15
C ARG A 309 -21.64 8.91 4.02
N PRO A 310 -20.47 8.31 4.33
CA PRO A 310 -19.18 8.94 4.14
C PRO A 310 -18.99 9.39 2.69
N PRO A 311 -18.21 10.45 2.46
CA PRO A 311 -17.93 10.91 1.11
C PRO A 311 -17.06 9.87 0.37
N THR A 312 -17.30 9.71 -0.93
CA THR A 312 -16.67 8.69 -1.78
C THR A 312 -15.50 9.25 -2.58
N ASP A 313 -15.20 10.54 -2.43
CA ASP A 313 -14.07 11.24 -3.05
C ASP A 313 -12.70 10.82 -2.48
N CYS A 314 -12.71 10.02 -1.42
CA CYS A 314 -11.52 9.32 -0.93
C CYS A 314 -11.08 8.13 -1.78
N LEU A 315 -11.89 7.74 -2.77
CA LEU A 315 -11.63 6.67 -3.71
C LEU A 315 -11.20 7.23 -5.06
N SER A 316 -10.35 6.49 -5.75
CA SER A 316 -9.84 6.74 -7.09
C SER A 316 -10.07 5.47 -7.92
N PRO A 317 -11.30 5.21 -8.40
CA PRO A 317 -11.55 4.10 -9.31
C PRO A 317 -10.74 4.29 -10.60
N VAL A 318 -10.46 3.19 -11.30
CA VAL A 318 -9.78 3.26 -12.61
C VAL A 318 -10.77 3.65 -13.70
N GLY A 319 -11.99 3.15 -13.63
CA GLY A 319 -13.06 3.45 -14.56
C GLY A 319 -13.10 2.49 -15.75
N GLU A 320 -14.30 2.32 -16.29
CA GLU A 320 -14.64 1.33 -17.33
C GLU A 320 -13.78 1.48 -18.60
N ASP A 321 -13.69 2.69 -19.16
CA ASP A 321 -12.89 2.96 -20.37
C ASP A 321 -11.40 2.65 -20.17
N MET A 322 -10.83 3.03 -19.02
CA MET A 322 -9.41 2.75 -18.72
C MET A 322 -9.17 1.25 -18.55
N LEU A 323 -10.06 0.52 -17.88
CA LEU A 323 -9.95 -0.93 -17.72
C LEU A 323 -9.99 -1.66 -19.06
N VAL A 324 -10.93 -1.29 -19.94
CA VAL A 324 -11.03 -1.89 -21.29
C VAL A 324 -9.76 -1.61 -22.10
N ARG A 325 -9.23 -0.38 -22.06
CA ARG A 325 -7.97 -0.03 -22.76
C ARG A 325 -6.77 -0.79 -22.20
N GLY A 326 -6.71 -0.97 -20.88
CA GLY A 326 -5.67 -1.75 -20.22
C GLY A 326 -5.69 -3.22 -20.66
N LEU A 327 -6.88 -3.82 -20.75
CA LEU A 327 -7.02 -5.21 -21.22
C LEU A 327 -6.65 -5.35 -22.70
N LYS A 328 -7.19 -4.49 -23.58
CA LYS A 328 -6.89 -4.50 -25.02
C LYS A 328 -5.40 -4.38 -25.34
N LYS A 329 -4.64 -3.73 -24.46
CA LYS A 329 -3.21 -3.52 -24.61
C LYS A 329 -2.40 -4.80 -24.45
N GLU A 330 -2.72 -5.63 -23.45
CA GLU A 330 -1.87 -6.76 -23.04
C GLU A 330 -2.50 -8.14 -23.29
N ILE A 331 -3.82 -8.19 -23.51
CA ILE A 331 -4.58 -9.42 -23.64
C ILE A 331 -5.12 -9.54 -25.07
N PRO A 332 -4.70 -10.55 -25.85
CA PRO A 332 -5.16 -10.76 -27.22
C PRO A 332 -6.53 -11.47 -27.25
N ALA A 333 -7.56 -10.77 -26.80
CA ALA A 333 -8.96 -11.22 -26.85
C ALA A 333 -9.76 -10.48 -27.92
N GLU A 334 -10.94 -10.98 -28.26
CA GLU A 334 -11.84 -10.37 -29.26
C GLU A 334 -12.88 -9.45 -28.61
N PHE A 335 -13.37 -9.85 -27.44
CA PHE A 335 -14.40 -9.13 -26.71
C PHE A 335 -13.86 -8.60 -25.38
N PHE A 336 -14.21 -7.36 -25.05
CA PHE A 336 -13.84 -6.71 -23.80
C PHE A 336 -15.03 -5.92 -23.26
N THR A 337 -15.28 -6.04 -21.96
CA THR A 337 -16.26 -5.22 -21.24
C THR A 337 -15.77 -4.94 -19.83
N ALA A 338 -16.15 -3.80 -19.27
CA ALA A 338 -15.85 -3.44 -17.89
C ALA A 338 -17.02 -2.68 -17.27
N ILE A 339 -17.18 -2.80 -15.95
CA ILE A 339 -18.19 -2.10 -15.17
C ILE A 339 -17.60 -1.57 -13.87
N THR A 340 -17.92 -0.33 -13.53
CA THR A 340 -17.56 0.31 -12.25
C THR A 340 -18.84 0.50 -11.45
N ARG A 341 -18.97 -0.24 -10.34
CA ARG A 341 -20.15 -0.13 -9.47
C ARG A 341 -20.18 1.20 -8.70
N GLN A 342 -21.36 1.58 -8.23
CA GLN A 342 -21.49 2.69 -7.29
C GLN A 342 -20.74 2.37 -5.98
N PRO A 343 -20.12 3.36 -5.33
CA PRO A 343 -19.44 3.15 -4.05
C PRO A 343 -20.38 2.67 -2.95
N GLU A 344 -19.91 1.71 -2.17
CA GLU A 344 -20.59 1.19 -0.99
C GLU A 344 -19.72 1.40 0.26
N VAL A 345 -20.30 1.20 1.44
CA VAL A 345 -19.62 1.49 2.72
C VAL A 345 -19.68 0.27 3.61
N TYR A 346 -18.52 -0.22 4.03
CA TYR A 346 -18.40 -1.32 4.97
C TYR A 346 -17.62 -0.87 6.19
N ARG A 347 -18.19 -1.01 7.40
CA ARG A 347 -17.58 -0.55 8.66
C ARG A 347 -17.01 0.87 8.54
N GLY A 348 -17.81 1.81 8.01
CA GLY A 348 -17.41 3.20 7.82
C GLY A 348 -16.30 3.45 6.78
N MET A 349 -15.81 2.42 6.08
CA MET A 349 -14.84 2.55 4.99
C MET A 349 -15.56 2.48 3.64
N PRO A 350 -15.53 3.56 2.84
CA PRO A 350 -15.99 3.52 1.46
C PRO A 350 -15.14 2.54 0.64
N PHE A 351 -15.78 1.80 -0.26
CA PHE A 351 -15.12 0.96 -1.27
C PHE A 351 -15.91 0.96 -2.58
N VAL A 352 -15.23 0.66 -3.69
CA VAL A 352 -15.82 0.46 -5.01
C VAL A 352 -15.31 -0.88 -5.54
N VAL A 353 -16.19 -1.60 -6.26
CA VAL A 353 -15.83 -2.81 -6.98
C VAL A 353 -15.91 -2.52 -8.47
N GLU A 354 -14.84 -2.86 -9.18
CA GLU A 354 -14.76 -2.79 -10.63
C GLU A 354 -14.51 -4.21 -11.16
N ALA A 355 -15.19 -4.58 -12.24
CA ALA A 355 -15.03 -5.87 -12.87
C ALA A 355 -14.81 -5.68 -14.37
N ALA A 356 -13.93 -6.48 -14.96
CA ALA A 356 -13.69 -6.47 -16.39
C ALA A 356 -13.53 -7.91 -16.90
N ILE A 357 -14.02 -8.16 -18.11
CA ILE A 357 -14.01 -9.47 -18.76
C ILE A 357 -13.39 -9.31 -20.14
N ALA A 358 -12.50 -10.24 -20.49
CA ALA A 358 -11.96 -10.44 -21.82
C ALA A 358 -12.31 -11.86 -22.29
N TYR A 359 -12.78 -12.02 -23.53
CA TYR A 359 -13.24 -13.31 -24.08
C TYR A 359 -12.87 -13.49 -25.55
N GLY A 360 -12.64 -14.74 -25.96
CA GLY A 360 -12.35 -15.14 -27.34
C GLY A 360 -10.90 -14.89 -27.78
N GLY A 361 -10.66 -14.93 -29.09
CA GLY A 361 -9.36 -14.68 -29.70
C GLY A 361 -8.33 -15.78 -29.43
N SER A 362 -7.10 -15.37 -29.17
CA SER A 362 -5.96 -16.27 -28.97
C SER A 362 -5.79 -16.71 -27.51
N LEU A 363 -6.83 -16.56 -26.70
CA LEU A 363 -6.81 -16.96 -25.29
C LEU A 363 -6.80 -18.49 -25.17
N PRO A 364 -6.07 -19.05 -24.18
CA PRO A 364 -6.13 -20.47 -23.89
C PRO A 364 -7.54 -20.87 -23.43
N ASN A 365 -7.92 -22.14 -23.65
CA ASN A 365 -9.17 -22.74 -23.17
C ASN A 365 -9.14 -22.98 -21.64
N LYS A 366 -8.83 -21.94 -20.87
CA LYS A 366 -8.79 -21.95 -19.41
C LYS A 366 -9.13 -20.57 -18.89
N THR A 367 -10.02 -20.52 -17.90
CA THR A 367 -10.34 -19.26 -17.20
C THR A 367 -9.15 -18.78 -16.39
N GLU A 368 -8.79 -17.51 -16.58
CA GLU A 368 -7.78 -16.81 -15.80
C GLU A 368 -8.45 -15.70 -14.98
N ILE A 369 -8.10 -15.63 -13.70
CA ILE A 369 -8.65 -14.64 -12.76
C ILE A 369 -7.50 -13.74 -12.30
N MET A 370 -7.53 -12.50 -12.76
CA MET A 370 -6.64 -11.43 -12.30
C MET A 370 -7.32 -10.68 -11.15
N ARG A 371 -6.63 -10.49 -10.03
CA ARG A 371 -7.22 -9.91 -8.82
C ARG A 371 -6.45 -8.67 -8.42
N PHE A 372 -7.19 -7.63 -8.06
CA PHE A 372 -6.61 -6.35 -7.71
C PHE A 372 -7.22 -5.81 -6.41
N ALA A 373 -6.38 -5.18 -5.59
CA ALA A 373 -6.82 -4.37 -4.46
C ALA A 373 -6.10 -3.02 -4.53
N ASN A 374 -6.85 -1.91 -4.50
CA ASN A 374 -6.28 -0.56 -4.62
C ASN A 374 -5.30 -0.39 -5.80
N LYS A 375 -5.65 -0.95 -6.97
CA LYS A 375 -4.83 -0.95 -8.20
C LYS A 375 -3.53 -1.77 -8.13
N VAL A 376 -3.38 -2.59 -7.10
CA VAL A 376 -2.23 -3.48 -6.89
C VAL A 376 -2.62 -4.93 -7.23
N PRO A 377 -1.87 -5.60 -8.12
CA PRO A 377 -2.02 -7.02 -8.41
C PRO A 377 -1.89 -7.94 -7.18
N LEU A 378 -2.75 -8.95 -7.08
CA LEU A 378 -2.72 -9.98 -6.04
C LEU A 378 -2.34 -11.34 -6.64
N LEU A 379 -1.04 -11.66 -6.67
CA LEU A 379 -0.53 -12.89 -7.30
C LEU A 379 -0.59 -14.13 -6.40
N TYR A 380 -0.68 -13.97 -5.08
CA TYR A 380 -0.64 -15.07 -4.10
C TYR A 380 -2.00 -15.32 -3.45
N GLN A 381 -2.16 -16.51 -2.85
CA GLN A 381 -3.33 -16.90 -2.06
C GLN A 381 -4.67 -16.73 -2.78
N ALA A 382 -4.74 -17.18 -4.03
CA ALA A 382 -5.99 -17.09 -4.81
C ALA A 382 -7.13 -17.93 -4.22
N GLY A 383 -6.84 -19.08 -3.61
CA GLY A 383 -7.86 -20.01 -3.08
C GLY A 383 -8.72 -19.43 -1.95
N ASP A 384 -8.12 -18.62 -1.07
CA ASP A 384 -8.85 -18.02 0.07
C ASP A 384 -9.42 -16.63 -0.21
N CYS A 385 -9.17 -16.10 -1.41
CA CYS A 385 -9.61 -14.76 -1.76
C CYS A 385 -11.12 -14.70 -2.00
N ALA A 386 -11.78 -13.72 -1.39
CA ALA A 386 -13.21 -13.46 -1.57
C ALA A 386 -13.58 -13.22 -3.04
N ILE A 387 -12.71 -12.58 -3.83
CA ILE A 387 -12.92 -12.34 -5.27
C ILE A 387 -13.01 -13.67 -6.02
N THR A 388 -12.06 -14.58 -5.77
CA THR A 388 -12.03 -15.90 -6.40
C THR A 388 -13.27 -16.70 -6.03
N LYS A 389 -13.62 -16.74 -4.73
CA LYS A 389 -14.79 -17.47 -4.24
C LYS A 389 -16.09 -16.92 -4.84
N ALA A 390 -16.22 -15.60 -4.97
CA ALA A 390 -17.37 -14.97 -5.61
C ALA A 390 -17.47 -15.31 -7.12
N ILE A 391 -16.34 -15.34 -7.84
CA ILE A 391 -16.32 -15.72 -9.26
C ILE A 391 -16.65 -17.21 -9.45
N GLN A 392 -16.13 -18.07 -8.57
CA GLN A 392 -16.38 -19.52 -8.60
C GLN A 392 -17.83 -19.87 -8.26
N SER A 393 -18.50 -19.07 -7.42
CA SER A 393 -19.91 -19.31 -7.07
C SER A 393 -20.89 -18.93 -8.17
N ILE A 394 -20.43 -18.27 -9.25
CA ILE A 394 -21.28 -17.89 -10.38
C ILE A 394 -21.49 -19.12 -11.27
N ASP A 395 -22.76 -19.36 -11.60
CA ASP A 395 -23.15 -20.34 -12.61
C ASP A 395 -22.97 -19.73 -14.01
N TRP A 396 -21.78 -19.96 -14.59
CA TRP A 396 -21.39 -19.42 -15.89
C TRP A 396 -22.16 -20.03 -17.07
N SER A 397 -22.81 -21.18 -16.87
CA SER A 397 -23.63 -21.83 -17.90
C SER A 397 -24.82 -20.95 -18.32
N ARG A 398 -25.39 -20.20 -17.37
CA ARG A 398 -26.46 -19.22 -17.61
C ARG A 398 -26.04 -18.06 -18.50
N TYR A 399 -24.74 -17.83 -18.63
CA TYR A 399 -24.14 -16.79 -19.46
C TYR A 399 -23.52 -17.35 -20.74
N GLY A 400 -23.87 -18.58 -21.13
CA GLY A 400 -23.41 -19.20 -22.38
C GLY A 400 -21.99 -19.77 -22.34
N LEU A 401 -21.35 -19.83 -21.17
CA LEU A 401 -20.03 -20.43 -21.00
C LEU A 401 -20.18 -21.83 -20.41
N LYS A 402 -19.77 -22.86 -21.16
CA LYS A 402 -19.70 -24.22 -20.64
C LYS A 402 -18.56 -24.31 -19.62
N GLN A 403 -18.89 -24.55 -18.35
CA GLN A 403 -17.89 -24.91 -17.34
C GLN A 403 -17.34 -26.29 -17.68
N ALA A 404 -16.01 -26.39 -17.82
CA ALA A 404 -15.29 -27.66 -17.95
C ALA A 404 -14.83 -28.15 -16.58
#